data_AF-A0A7D9JKS1-F1
#
_entry.id   AF-A0A7D9JKS1-F1
#
_cell.length_a   1.000
_cell.length_b   1.000
_cell.length_c   1.000
_cell.angle_alpha   90.00
_cell.angle_beta   90.00
_cell.angle_gamma   90.00
#
_symmetry.space_group_name_H-M   'P 1'
#
loop_
_entity.id
_entity.type
_entity.pdbx_description
1 polymer ?
#
loop_
_entity_poly.entity_id
_entity_poly.type
_entity_poly.pdbx_seq_one_letter_code
_entity_poly.pdbx_strand_id
1 'polypeptide(L)'
;MYVCDHSDYEQLYSLDVLGVEDRGEKDQSTIYAEFQESITRKEDGRYEVAVPWIPGAVLSNANEEPSRKRLHNVNRKLKQNQQLKDEYEKIVHEQLKDGVIKKTKESSTSERVFYMPHKPVIKEMPLQPSKILGHKWNKREYTLEIRAETTKEETPVTKRHILKELSSIYDPLGIISPTMVEGKRIYREACDEKVGWNSEVSTSTSKDWIKWRQQLRNVKIPRSLAREIRKVKAIRLHLFADASFTACRR
;
A
#
# COMPACT_ATOMS: atom_id res chain seq x y z
N MET A 1 6.43 19.32 -30.88
CA MET A 1 6.36 18.00 -30.23
C MET A 1 6.80 18.23 -28.80
N TYR A 2 5.85 18.48 -27.89
CA TYR A 2 6.16 18.77 -26.49
C TYR A 2 6.55 17.45 -25.83
N VAL A 3 7.83 17.33 -25.48
CA VAL A 3 8.34 16.21 -24.68
C VAL A 3 7.97 16.56 -23.25
N CYS A 4 6.97 15.88 -22.69
CA CYS A 4 6.65 15.99 -21.27
C CYS A 4 7.83 15.39 -20.50
N ASP A 5 8.51 16.21 -19.71
CA ASP A 5 9.67 15.77 -18.94
C ASP A 5 9.20 14.91 -17.77
N HIS A 6 10.06 14.04 -17.26
CA HIS A 6 9.73 13.09 -16.18
C HIS A 6 9.26 13.81 -14.90
N SER A 7 9.64 15.09 -14.72
CA SER A 7 9.21 15.96 -13.63
C SER A 7 7.75 16.39 -13.69
N ASP A 8 7.15 16.47 -14.88
CA ASP A 8 5.76 16.93 -15.05
C ASP A 8 4.76 15.89 -14.51
N TYR A 9 5.14 14.61 -14.56
CA TYR A 9 4.32 13.53 -14.01
C TYR A 9 4.37 13.49 -12.48
N GLU A 10 5.53 13.73 -11.85
CA GLU A 10 5.64 13.75 -10.39
C GLU A 10 4.85 14.90 -9.76
N GLN A 11 4.88 16.08 -10.39
CA GLN A 11 4.06 17.22 -9.94
C GLN A 11 2.56 16.93 -10.03
N LEU A 12 2.12 16.07 -10.97
CA LEU A 12 0.71 15.75 -11.12
C LEU A 12 0.13 14.89 -9.99
N TYR A 13 1.01 14.19 -9.24
CA TYR A 13 0.63 13.30 -8.14
C TYR A 13 1.13 13.79 -6.77
N SER A 14 1.78 14.95 -6.68
CA SER A 14 2.15 15.52 -5.39
C SER A 14 0.88 15.96 -4.63
N LEU A 15 0.81 15.59 -3.35
CA LEU A 15 -0.33 15.92 -2.47
C LEU A 15 -0.56 17.43 -2.34
N ASP A 16 0.48 18.22 -2.62
CA ASP A 16 0.46 19.68 -2.67
C ASP A 16 -0.46 20.23 -3.78
N VAL A 17 -0.62 19.52 -4.90
CA VAL A 17 -1.57 19.92 -5.96
C VAL A 17 -3.03 19.75 -5.52
N LEU A 18 -3.29 18.98 -4.45
CA LEU A 18 -4.62 18.77 -3.88
C LEU A 18 -4.87 19.61 -2.62
N GLY A 19 -3.93 20.45 -2.19
CA GLY A 19 -4.10 21.38 -1.06
C GLY A 19 -4.26 20.71 0.30
N VAL A 20 -3.72 19.49 0.47
CA VAL A 20 -3.78 18.76 1.76
C VAL A 20 -2.45 18.91 2.48
N GLU A 21 -2.42 19.75 3.50
CA GLU A 21 -1.30 19.87 4.44
C GLU A 21 -1.43 18.84 5.57
N ASP A 22 -0.32 18.19 5.93
CA ASP A 22 -0.25 17.30 7.08
C ASP A 22 -0.27 18.13 8.38
N ARG A 23 -1.44 18.27 8.98
CA ARG A 23 -1.61 18.95 10.27
C ARG A 23 -1.46 17.92 11.38
N GLY A 24 -0.21 17.73 11.82
CA GLY A 24 0.16 16.79 12.88
C GLY A 24 -0.55 17.05 14.20
N GLU A 25 -1.66 16.34 14.44
CA GLU A 25 -2.42 16.39 15.72
C GLU A 25 -1.70 15.70 16.90
N LYS A 26 -0.50 15.16 16.70
CA LYS A 26 0.34 14.62 17.76
C LYS A 26 1.76 15.13 17.57
N ASP A 27 2.24 15.92 18.53
CA ASP A 27 3.57 16.51 18.55
C ASP A 27 4.65 15.41 18.60
N GLN A 28 5.08 14.94 17.42
CA GLN A 28 6.18 13.99 17.23
C GLN A 28 7.50 14.70 16.91
N SER A 29 7.53 16.03 17.02
CA SER A 29 8.68 16.88 16.68
C SER A 29 9.94 16.47 17.42
N THR A 30 9.81 16.11 18.71
CA THR A 30 10.93 15.67 19.55
C THR A 30 11.49 14.33 19.10
N ILE A 31 10.64 13.38 18.71
CA ILE A 31 11.07 12.07 18.19
C ILE A 31 11.78 12.23 16.85
N TYR A 32 11.28 13.16 16.02
CA TYR A 32 11.90 13.48 14.74
C TYR A 32 13.27 14.14 14.93
N ALA A 33 13.42 15.05 15.89
CA ALA A 33 14.70 15.66 16.23
C ALA A 33 15.72 14.62 16.73
N GLU A 34 15.33 13.77 17.69
CA GLU A 34 16.19 12.68 18.19
C GLU A 34 16.60 11.70 17.08
N PHE A 35 15.67 11.38 16.17
CA PHE A 35 15.96 10.57 14.99
C PHE A 35 17.03 11.22 14.12
N GLN A 36 16.86 12.50 13.75
CA GLN A 36 17.81 13.23 12.90
C GLN A 36 19.20 13.33 13.55
N GLU A 37 19.28 13.63 14.84
CA GLU A 37 20.53 13.74 15.60
C GLU A 37 21.28 12.39 15.67
N SER A 38 20.56 11.27 15.65
CA SER A 38 21.16 9.94 15.73
C SER A 38 21.70 9.39 14.39
N ILE A 39 21.50 10.10 13.28
CA ILE A 39 21.96 9.66 11.96
C ILE A 39 23.47 9.82 11.86
N THR A 40 24.17 8.70 11.70
CA THR A 40 25.62 8.65 11.47
C THR A 40 25.94 7.95 10.16
N ARG A 41 26.94 8.44 9.43
CA ARG A 41 27.38 7.83 8.17
C ARG A 41 28.71 7.10 8.39
N LYS A 42 28.73 5.81 8.11
CA LYS A 42 29.92 4.95 8.19
C LYS A 42 30.86 5.16 7.01
N GLU A 43 32.12 4.77 7.19
CA GLU A 43 33.17 4.85 6.15
C GLU A 43 32.83 4.04 4.89
N ASP A 44 32.02 2.98 5.01
CA ASP A 44 31.52 2.17 3.89
C ASP A 44 30.33 2.82 3.14
N GLY A 45 29.93 4.03 3.54
CA GLY A 45 28.85 4.80 2.94
C GLY A 45 27.45 4.48 3.47
N ARG A 46 27.29 3.53 4.40
CA ARG A 46 25.99 3.21 5.02
C ARG A 46 25.62 4.24 6.09
N TYR A 47 24.32 4.43 6.27
CA TYR A 47 23.77 5.22 7.37
C TYR A 47 23.35 4.30 8.52
N GLU A 48 23.69 4.68 9.74
CA GLU A 48 23.12 4.12 10.96
C GLU A 48 22.27 5.17 11.65
N VAL A 49 21.16 4.73 12.23
CA VAL A 49 20.23 5.60 12.95
C VAL A 49 19.80 4.89 14.22
N ALA A 50 19.65 5.63 15.31
CA ALA A 50 19.12 5.05 16.54
C ALA A 50 17.63 4.72 16.34
N VAL A 51 17.20 3.61 16.96
CA VAL A 51 15.77 3.27 16.97
C VAL A 51 15.06 4.29 17.86
N PRO A 52 14.06 5.04 17.34
CA PRO A 52 13.33 6.01 18.14
C PRO A 52 12.52 5.28 19.21
N TRP A 53 12.78 5.61 20.48
CA TRP A 53 12.04 5.08 21.62
C TRP A 53 10.94 6.05 22.03
N ILE A 54 9.86 5.54 22.61
CA ILE A 54 8.85 6.39 23.24
C ILE A 54 9.45 6.95 24.54
N PRO A 55 9.53 8.29 24.73
CA PRO A 55 10.09 8.87 25.94
C PRO A 55 9.38 8.37 27.21
N GLY A 56 10.16 7.94 28.21
CA GLY A 56 9.64 7.37 29.46
C GLY A 56 9.16 5.92 29.38
N ALA A 57 9.27 5.25 28.22
CA ALA A 57 8.93 3.84 28.11
C ALA A 57 9.97 2.95 28.81
N VAL A 58 9.60 2.40 29.96
CA VAL A 58 10.39 1.35 30.62
C VAL A 58 10.01 0.00 30.02
N LEU A 59 10.96 -0.65 29.36
CA LEU A 59 10.75 -2.01 28.85
C LEU A 59 10.70 -2.98 30.03
N SER A 60 9.60 -3.71 30.15
CA SER A 60 9.52 -4.84 31.09
C SER A 60 10.62 -5.86 30.77
N ASN A 61 11.19 -6.46 31.82
CA ASN A 61 12.22 -7.51 31.69
C ASN A 61 11.64 -8.85 31.21
N ALA A 62 10.31 -8.99 31.17
CA ALA A 62 9.61 -10.16 30.65
C ALA A 62 8.20 -9.80 30.10
N ASN A 63 7.69 -10.60 29.16
CA ASN A 63 6.34 -10.47 28.60
C ASN A 63 5.47 -11.73 28.79
N GLU A 64 5.77 -12.54 29.80
CA GLU A 64 5.15 -13.85 30.01
C GLU A 64 3.63 -13.76 30.18
N GLU A 65 3.16 -12.97 31.15
CA GLU A 65 1.74 -12.74 31.42
C GLU A 65 0.92 -12.36 30.17
N PRO A 66 1.28 -11.30 29.41
CA PRO A 66 0.57 -10.96 28.17
C PRO A 66 0.66 -12.06 27.11
N SER A 67 1.78 -12.78 27.02
CA SER A 67 1.95 -13.87 26.05
C SER A 67 1.09 -15.09 26.40
N ARG A 68 1.00 -15.46 27.68
CA ARG A 68 0.11 -16.52 28.18
C ARG A 68 -1.36 -16.18 27.93
N LYS A 69 -1.78 -14.94 28.17
CA LYS A 69 -3.14 -14.48 27.85
C LYS A 69 -3.44 -14.61 26.34
N ARG A 70 -2.49 -14.24 25.48
CA ARG A 70 -2.62 -14.40 24.02
C ARG A 70 -2.70 -15.89 23.61
N LEU A 71 -1.88 -16.75 24.21
CA LEU A 71 -1.94 -18.19 23.99
C LEU A 71 -3.29 -18.78 24.39
N HIS A 72 -3.83 -18.38 25.55
CA HIS A 72 -5.16 -18.80 25.97
C HIS A 72 -6.25 -18.41 24.96
N ASN A 73 -6.17 -17.19 24.42
CA ASN A 73 -7.09 -16.73 23.37
C ASN A 73 -6.96 -17.53 22.08
N VAL A 74 -5.74 -17.91 21.67
CA VAL A 74 -5.51 -18.79 20.52
C VAL A 74 -6.16 -20.15 20.78
N ASN A 75 -5.86 -20.78 21.92
CA ASN A 75 -6.44 -22.08 22.28
C ASN A 75 -7.97 -22.06 22.29
N ARG A 76 -8.58 -20.98 22.79
CA ARG A 76 -10.04 -20.79 22.73
C ARG A 76 -10.56 -20.76 21.29
N LYS A 77 -9.88 -20.07 20.37
CA LYS A 77 -10.25 -20.03 18.95
C LYS A 77 -10.09 -21.39 18.27
N LEU A 78 -9.00 -22.10 18.55
CA LEU A 78 -8.76 -23.44 18.00
C LEU A 78 -9.82 -24.45 18.47
N LYS A 79 -10.27 -24.35 19.73
CA LYS A 79 -11.37 -25.17 20.25
C LYS A 79 -12.71 -24.91 19.54
N GLN A 80 -12.92 -23.68 19.07
CA GLN A 80 -14.17 -23.27 18.41
C GLN A 80 -14.21 -23.64 16.92
N ASN A 81 -13.06 -23.87 16.27
CA ASN A 81 -12.96 -24.18 14.85
C ASN A 81 -11.97 -25.33 14.62
N GLN A 82 -12.51 -26.53 14.38
CA GLN A 82 -11.72 -27.75 14.22
C GLN A 82 -10.80 -27.69 12.99
N GLN A 83 -11.29 -27.18 11.86
CA GLN A 83 -10.47 -27.02 10.65
C GLN A 83 -9.28 -26.09 10.89
N LEU A 84 -9.50 -24.99 11.62
CA LEU A 84 -8.43 -24.06 11.98
C LEU A 84 -7.38 -24.73 12.89
N LYS A 85 -7.83 -25.59 13.80
CA LYS A 85 -6.95 -26.35 14.69
C LYS A 85 -6.07 -27.32 13.91
N ASP A 86 -6.65 -28.12 13.03
CA ASP A 86 -5.92 -29.15 12.29
C ASP A 86 -4.82 -28.54 11.40
N GLU A 87 -5.14 -27.47 10.67
CA GLU A 87 -4.17 -26.73 9.85
C GLU A 87 -3.07 -26.06 10.70
N TYR A 88 -3.45 -25.47 11.83
CA TYR A 88 -2.48 -24.85 12.73
C TYR A 88 -1.53 -25.87 13.35
N GLU A 89 -2.05 -27.01 13.82
CA GLU A 89 -1.24 -28.09 14.38
C GLU A 89 -0.29 -28.66 13.34
N LYS A 90 -0.74 -28.85 12.09
CA LYS A 90 0.12 -29.29 10.99
C LYS A 90 1.36 -28.40 10.81
N ILE A 91 1.17 -27.08 10.79
CA ILE A 91 2.28 -26.11 10.65
C ILE A 91 3.27 -26.24 11.81
N VAL A 92 2.78 -26.39 13.05
CA VAL A 92 3.64 -26.55 14.23
C VAL A 92 4.46 -27.84 14.15
N HIS A 93 3.85 -28.94 13.70
CA HIS A 93 4.56 -30.21 13.51
C HIS A 93 5.61 -30.13 12.41
N GLU A 94 5.31 -29.48 11.28
CA GLU A 94 6.26 -29.23 10.19
C GLU A 94 7.45 -28.40 10.69
N GLN A 95 7.21 -27.30 11.39
CA GLN A 95 8.29 -26.48 11.95
C GLN A 95 9.14 -27.23 12.98
N LEU A 96 8.54 -28.12 13.78
CA LEU A 96 9.26 -28.97 14.73
C LEU A 96 10.13 -30.00 14.00
N LYS A 97 9.59 -30.61 12.93
CA LYS A 97 10.29 -31.58 12.08
C LYS A 97 11.45 -30.94 11.33
N ASP A 98 11.26 -29.73 10.82
CA ASP A 98 12.26 -28.97 10.07
C ASP A 98 13.32 -28.32 10.98
N GLY A 99 13.19 -28.47 12.30
CA GLY A 99 14.14 -27.92 13.28
C GLY A 99 14.04 -26.40 13.45
N VAL A 100 12.99 -25.77 12.93
CA VAL A 100 12.71 -24.33 13.09
C VAL A 100 12.35 -24.01 14.54
N ILE A 101 11.63 -24.92 15.21
CA ILE A 101 11.27 -24.81 16.62
C ILE A 101 11.74 -26.05 17.40
N LYS A 102 11.93 -25.89 18.72
CA LYS A 102 12.29 -26.99 19.63
C LYS A 102 11.55 -26.85 20.96
N LYS A 103 11.33 -27.97 21.65
CA LYS A 103 10.84 -27.93 23.04
C LYS A 103 11.94 -27.40 23.96
N THR A 104 11.61 -26.46 24.81
CA THR A 104 12.51 -25.90 25.83
C THR A 104 12.10 -26.35 27.22
N LYS A 105 13.06 -26.43 28.16
CA LYS A 105 12.75 -26.59 29.59
C LYS A 105 12.13 -25.29 30.10
N GLU A 106 11.28 -25.39 31.14
CA GLU A 106 10.85 -24.21 31.89
C GLU A 106 12.08 -23.59 32.52
N SER A 107 12.49 -22.42 32.03
CA SER A 107 13.73 -21.77 32.43
C SER A 107 13.55 -21.17 33.82
N SER A 108 14.36 -21.61 34.79
CA SER A 108 14.54 -20.90 36.06
C SER A 108 15.34 -19.62 35.81
N THR A 109 14.61 -18.52 35.67
CA THR A 109 14.94 -17.15 36.12
C THR A 109 16.43 -16.76 36.21
N SER A 110 16.91 -16.01 35.22
CA SER A 110 17.87 -14.88 35.39
C SER A 110 18.11 -14.09 34.09
N GLU A 111 17.76 -14.63 32.92
CA GLU A 111 17.85 -13.90 31.65
C GLU A 111 16.55 -13.17 31.28
N ARG A 112 16.70 -12.09 30.52
CA ARG A 112 15.61 -11.29 29.95
C ARG A 112 14.87 -12.11 28.89
N VAL A 113 13.91 -12.93 29.30
CA VAL A 113 13.15 -13.82 28.41
C VAL A 113 11.91 -13.12 27.85
N PHE A 114 11.80 -13.15 26.51
CA PHE A 114 10.60 -12.74 25.79
C PHE A 114 9.99 -13.90 25.03
N TYR A 115 8.68 -14.06 25.19
CA TYR A 115 7.87 -15.02 24.49
C TYR A 115 7.27 -14.37 23.24
N MET A 116 7.39 -15.04 22.10
CA MET A 116 6.75 -14.59 20.87
C MET A 116 5.27 -15.05 20.87
N PRO A 117 4.30 -14.12 20.84
CA PRO A 117 2.90 -14.50 20.75
C PRO A 117 2.62 -15.15 19.40
N HIS A 118 2.09 -16.37 19.42
CA HIS A 118 1.67 -17.04 18.19
C HIS A 118 0.28 -16.56 17.74
N LYS A 119 0.08 -16.44 16.43
CA LYS A 119 -1.22 -16.17 15.82
C LYS A 119 -1.45 -17.20 14.71
N PRO A 120 -2.54 -17.99 14.73
CA PRO A 120 -2.85 -18.85 13.60
C PRO A 120 -3.14 -17.98 12.38
N VAL A 121 -2.34 -18.14 11.33
CA VAL A 121 -2.54 -17.48 10.03
C VAL A 121 -2.73 -18.58 9.00
N ILE A 122 -3.98 -18.84 8.64
CA ILE A 122 -4.28 -19.72 7.51
C ILE A 122 -4.21 -18.88 6.25
N LYS A 123 -3.33 -19.26 5.33
CA LYS A 123 -3.39 -18.78 3.95
C LYS A 123 -4.48 -19.57 3.25
N GLU A 124 -5.73 -19.15 3.39
CA GLU A 124 -6.71 -19.51 2.39
C GLU A 124 -6.15 -18.95 1.07
N MET A 125 -5.82 -19.79 0.09
CA MET A 125 -5.58 -19.30 -1.26
C MET A 125 -6.95 -18.83 -1.76
N PRO A 126 -7.28 -17.53 -1.71
CA PRO A 126 -8.58 -17.15 -2.17
C PRO A 126 -8.49 -17.24 -3.68
N LEU A 127 -9.38 -18.02 -4.28
CA LEU A 127 -9.81 -17.78 -5.66
C LEU A 127 -10.35 -16.35 -5.83
N GLN A 128 -10.60 -15.66 -4.72
CA GLN A 128 -11.00 -14.27 -4.68
C GLN A 128 -9.84 -13.34 -5.04
N PRO A 129 -10.08 -12.36 -5.94
CA PRO A 129 -9.08 -11.38 -6.33
C PRO A 129 -8.68 -10.53 -5.12
N SER A 130 -7.39 -10.54 -4.78
CA SER A 130 -6.81 -9.67 -3.76
C SER A 130 -6.47 -8.30 -4.33
N LYS A 131 -6.17 -7.31 -3.49
CA LYS A 131 -5.59 -6.04 -3.97
C LYS A 131 -4.07 -6.03 -3.80
N ILE A 132 -3.37 -5.41 -4.73
CA ILE A 132 -1.94 -5.07 -4.62
C ILE A 132 -1.76 -3.66 -5.16
N LEU A 133 -1.12 -2.78 -4.37
CA LEU A 133 -0.94 -1.36 -4.70
C LEU A 133 -2.25 -0.69 -5.17
N GLY A 134 -3.37 -0.95 -4.50
CA GLY A 134 -4.68 -0.40 -4.88
C GLY A 134 -5.39 -1.09 -6.07
N HIS A 135 -4.67 -1.84 -6.90
CA HIS A 135 -5.23 -2.56 -8.05
C HIS A 135 -5.75 -3.94 -7.68
N LYS A 136 -6.74 -4.42 -8.43
CA LYS A 136 -7.25 -5.79 -8.28
C LYS A 136 -6.26 -6.76 -8.95
N TRP A 137 -5.84 -7.77 -8.20
CA TRP A 137 -4.88 -8.79 -8.63
C TRP A 137 -5.56 -10.16 -8.70
N ASN A 138 -5.63 -10.70 -9.91
CA ASN A 138 -6.01 -12.08 -10.14
C ASN A 138 -4.77 -12.97 -10.02
N LYS A 139 -4.70 -13.75 -8.93
CA LYS A 139 -3.58 -14.67 -8.67
C LYS A 139 -3.51 -15.83 -9.65
N ARG A 140 -4.66 -16.26 -10.20
CA ARG A 140 -4.76 -17.41 -11.11
C ARG A 140 -4.30 -17.05 -12.51
N GLU A 141 -4.80 -15.94 -13.05
CA GLU A 141 -4.40 -15.44 -14.38
C GLU A 141 -3.11 -14.62 -14.34
N TYR A 142 -2.64 -14.29 -13.13
CA TYR A 142 -1.49 -13.43 -12.91
C TYR A 142 -1.62 -12.04 -13.56
N THR A 143 -2.84 -11.49 -13.52
CA THR A 143 -3.19 -10.20 -14.11
C THR A 143 -3.52 -9.15 -13.07
N LEU A 144 -3.15 -7.90 -13.36
CA LEU A 144 -3.65 -6.71 -12.67
C LEU A 144 -4.79 -6.12 -13.49
N GLU A 145 -5.81 -5.62 -12.81
CA GLU A 145 -6.97 -4.97 -13.41
C GLU A 145 -7.04 -3.51 -12.95
N ILE A 146 -7.03 -2.60 -13.93
CA ILE A 146 -7.31 -1.18 -13.76
C ILE A 146 -8.79 -0.96 -14.02
N ARG A 147 -9.47 -0.38 -13.04
CA ARG A 147 -10.89 -0.04 -13.16
C ARG A 147 -11.04 1.39 -13.61
N ALA A 148 -11.55 1.55 -14.82
CA ALA A 148 -11.82 2.86 -15.40
C ALA A 148 -13.30 3.04 -15.73
N GLU A 149 -14.07 1.95 -15.84
CA GLU A 149 -15.49 2.04 -16.13
C GLU A 149 -16.28 2.44 -14.87
N THR A 150 -17.19 3.41 -15.02
CA THR A 150 -18.06 3.88 -13.95
C THR A 150 -19.50 3.53 -14.26
N THR A 151 -20.25 2.99 -13.29
CA THR A 151 -21.58 2.41 -13.53
C THR A 151 -22.77 3.37 -13.31
N LYS A 152 -22.57 4.51 -12.64
CA LYS A 152 -23.66 5.42 -12.27
C LYS A 152 -23.58 6.71 -13.05
N GLU A 153 -24.49 6.94 -13.98
CA GLU A 153 -24.63 8.25 -14.61
C GLU A 153 -25.28 9.21 -13.61
N GLU A 154 -24.56 10.29 -13.25
CA GLU A 154 -25.12 11.38 -12.44
C GLU A 154 -25.50 12.53 -13.37
N THR A 155 -26.74 13.00 -13.26
CA THR A 155 -27.27 14.17 -13.96
C THR A 155 -27.78 15.19 -12.93
N PRO A 156 -27.51 16.49 -13.08
CA PRO A 156 -26.75 17.12 -14.17
C PRO A 156 -25.24 16.86 -14.06
N VAL A 157 -24.53 16.96 -15.20
CA VAL A 157 -23.07 16.88 -15.21
C VAL A 157 -22.52 18.18 -14.63
N THR A 158 -21.77 18.07 -13.54
CA THR A 158 -21.15 19.21 -12.86
C THR A 158 -19.63 19.09 -12.87
N LYS A 159 -18.93 20.22 -12.70
CA LYS A 159 -17.46 20.24 -12.55
C LYS A 159 -16.98 19.32 -11.43
N ARG A 160 -17.70 19.30 -10.30
CA ARG A 160 -17.41 18.40 -9.18
C ARG A 160 -17.56 16.93 -9.55
N HIS A 161 -18.61 16.59 -10.30
CA HIS A 161 -18.82 15.22 -10.76
C HIS A 161 -17.70 14.74 -11.69
N ILE A 162 -17.33 15.56 -12.67
CA ILE A 162 -16.22 15.28 -13.60
C ILE A 162 -14.92 14.99 -12.82
N LEU A 163 -14.54 15.89 -11.90
CA LEU A 163 -13.32 15.71 -11.10
C LEU A 163 -13.39 14.46 -10.23
N LYS A 164 -14.53 14.22 -9.57
CA LYS A 164 -14.75 13.04 -8.71
C LYS A 164 -14.53 11.74 -9.49
N GLU A 165 -15.10 11.63 -10.69
CA GLU A 165 -14.91 10.44 -11.52
C GLU A 165 -13.47 10.31 -12.01
N LEU A 166 -12.84 11.37 -12.51
CA LEU A 166 -11.43 11.34 -12.95
C LEU A 166 -10.49 10.88 -11.83
N SER A 167 -10.65 11.43 -10.63
CA SER A 167 -9.84 11.09 -9.46
C SER A 167 -10.11 9.69 -8.91
N SER A 168 -11.26 9.08 -9.26
CA SER A 168 -11.56 7.71 -8.84
C SER A 168 -10.78 6.65 -9.63
N ILE A 169 -10.27 7.02 -10.81
CA ILE A 169 -9.49 6.15 -11.68
C ILE A 169 -8.03 6.19 -11.23
N TYR A 170 -7.65 5.21 -10.41
CA TYR A 170 -6.28 5.08 -9.92
C TYR A 170 -5.39 4.36 -10.94
N ASP A 171 -4.46 5.10 -11.55
CA ASP A 171 -3.48 4.61 -12.54
C ASP A 171 -2.08 5.23 -12.31
N PRO A 172 -1.37 4.82 -11.25
CA PRO A 172 -0.03 5.35 -10.94
C PRO A 172 1.03 4.96 -11.98
N LEU A 173 0.78 3.94 -12.79
CA LEU A 173 1.70 3.46 -13.83
C LEU A 173 1.42 4.09 -15.20
N GLY A 174 0.38 4.93 -15.31
CA GLY A 174 0.01 5.61 -16.55
C GLY A 174 -0.43 4.67 -17.68
N ILE A 175 -0.86 3.44 -17.37
CA ILE A 175 -1.22 2.42 -18.35
C ILE A 175 -2.40 2.85 -19.24
N ILE A 176 -3.36 3.59 -18.67
CA ILE A 176 -4.51 4.14 -19.39
C ILE A 176 -4.43 5.66 -19.55
N SER A 177 -3.25 6.24 -19.32
CA SER A 177 -3.01 7.67 -19.44
C SER A 177 -3.45 8.26 -20.80
N PRO A 178 -3.31 7.59 -21.97
CA PRO A 178 -3.77 8.16 -23.24
C PRO A 178 -5.28 8.40 -23.26
N THR A 179 -6.07 7.52 -22.64
CA THR A 179 -7.52 7.68 -22.51
C THR A 179 -7.86 8.75 -21.47
N MET A 180 -7.08 8.86 -20.40
CA MET A 180 -7.30 9.84 -19.34
C MET A 180 -7.01 11.29 -19.76
N VAL A 181 -6.16 11.52 -20.76
CA VAL A 181 -5.85 12.86 -21.28
C VAL A 181 -7.10 13.58 -21.79
N GLU A 182 -7.97 12.89 -22.54
CA GLU A 182 -9.22 13.47 -23.03
C GLU A 182 -10.17 13.87 -21.89
N GLY A 183 -10.31 13.01 -20.87
CA GLY A 183 -11.11 13.34 -19.69
C GLY A 183 -10.57 14.56 -18.94
N LYS A 184 -9.25 14.67 -18.80
CA LYS A 184 -8.58 15.84 -18.20
C LYS A 184 -8.77 17.12 -19.04
N ARG A 185 -8.76 17.01 -20.37
CA ARG A 185 -9.07 18.13 -21.27
C ARG A 185 -10.49 18.63 -21.06
N ILE A 186 -11.48 17.73 -21.03
CA ILE A 186 -12.90 18.07 -20.77
C ILE A 186 -13.06 18.75 -19.40
N TYR A 187 -12.35 18.26 -18.37
CA TYR A 187 -12.37 18.92 -17.06
C TYR A 187 -11.80 20.34 -17.10
N ARG A 188 -10.73 20.57 -17.88
CA ARG A 188 -10.17 21.91 -18.08
C ARG A 188 -11.17 22.84 -18.75
N GLU A 189 -11.86 22.37 -19.79
CA GLU A 189 -12.91 23.13 -20.47
C GLU A 189 -14.06 23.49 -19.52
N ALA A 190 -14.50 22.55 -18.67
CA ALA A 190 -15.48 22.83 -17.61
C ALA A 190 -14.99 23.89 -16.60
N CYS A 191 -13.68 23.95 -16.33
CA CYS A 191 -13.09 24.98 -15.50
C CYS A 191 -13.12 26.36 -16.19
N ASP A 192 -12.84 26.41 -17.49
CA ASP A 192 -12.83 27.63 -18.30
C ASP A 192 -14.21 28.27 -18.48
N GLU A 193 -15.30 27.50 -18.30
CA GLU A 193 -16.68 28.02 -18.25
C GLU A 193 -16.95 28.96 -17.06
N LYS A 194 -16.06 29.02 -16.06
CA LYS A 194 -16.18 29.87 -14.85
C LYS A 194 -17.49 29.70 -14.06
N VAL A 195 -18.16 28.55 -14.21
CA VAL A 195 -19.33 28.16 -13.41
C VAL A 195 -18.92 27.55 -12.07
N GLY A 196 -19.85 27.56 -11.11
CA GLY A 196 -19.68 26.99 -9.78
C GLY A 196 -19.46 25.47 -9.80
N TRP A 197 -18.87 24.93 -8.73
CA TRP A 197 -18.52 23.50 -8.63
C TRP A 197 -19.70 22.53 -8.79
N ASN A 198 -20.87 22.91 -8.27
CA ASN A 198 -22.10 22.10 -8.34
C ASN A 198 -23.07 22.61 -9.42
N SER A 199 -22.65 23.60 -10.22
CA SER A 199 -23.44 24.09 -11.35
C SER A 199 -23.30 23.14 -12.53
N GLU A 200 -24.37 23.02 -13.31
CA GLU A 200 -24.36 22.27 -14.56
C GLU A 200 -23.39 22.93 -15.56
N VAL A 201 -22.60 22.10 -16.24
CA VAL A 201 -21.69 22.55 -17.32
C VAL A 201 -22.46 22.77 -18.62
N SER A 202 -21.84 23.44 -19.58
CA SER A 202 -22.46 23.66 -20.89
C SER A 202 -22.88 22.34 -21.57
N THR A 203 -23.89 22.43 -22.44
CA THR A 203 -24.40 21.26 -23.16
C THR A 203 -23.33 20.60 -24.04
N SER A 204 -22.35 21.35 -24.56
CA SER A 204 -21.21 20.80 -25.31
C SER A 204 -20.31 19.97 -24.41
N THR A 205 -19.87 20.52 -23.28
CA THR A 205 -18.99 19.85 -22.31
C THR A 205 -19.66 18.61 -21.73
N SER A 206 -20.96 18.68 -21.43
CA SER A 206 -21.74 17.54 -20.96
C SER A 206 -21.80 16.41 -22.00
N LYS A 207 -22.02 16.73 -23.28
CA LYS A 207 -22.01 15.74 -24.37
C LYS A 207 -20.65 15.09 -24.55
N ASP A 208 -19.57 15.87 -24.52
CA ASP A 208 -18.21 15.35 -24.66
C ASP A 208 -17.82 14.47 -23.47
N TRP A 209 -18.21 14.86 -22.25
CA TRP A 209 -18.04 14.05 -21.04
C TRP A 209 -18.73 12.69 -21.16
N ILE A 210 -20.01 12.68 -21.53
CA ILE A 210 -20.79 11.45 -21.68
C ILE A 210 -20.18 10.55 -22.77
N LYS A 211 -19.79 11.14 -23.90
CA LYS A 211 -19.17 10.42 -25.02
C LYS A 211 -17.84 9.78 -24.61
N TRP A 212 -16.96 10.52 -23.94
CA TRP A 212 -15.69 9.99 -23.45
C TRP A 212 -15.90 8.88 -22.42
N ARG A 213 -16.82 9.09 -21.46
CA ARG A 213 -17.13 8.13 -20.40
C ARG A 213 -17.61 6.78 -20.95
N GLN A 214 -18.44 6.80 -22.01
CA GLN A 214 -18.92 5.60 -22.67
C GLN A 214 -17.81 4.77 -23.36
N GLN A 215 -16.63 5.35 -23.57
CA GLN A 215 -15.47 4.66 -24.16
C GLN A 215 -14.60 3.97 -23.11
N LEU A 216 -14.74 4.31 -21.82
CA LEU A 216 -13.93 3.74 -20.75
C LEU A 216 -14.22 2.25 -20.59
N ARG A 217 -13.15 1.46 -20.44
CA ARG A 217 -13.20 0.01 -20.20
C ARG A 217 -12.21 -0.34 -19.12
N ASN A 218 -12.53 -1.36 -18.33
CA ASN A 218 -11.53 -1.95 -17.45
C ASN A 218 -10.42 -2.60 -18.28
N VAL A 219 -9.17 -2.39 -17.87
CA VAL A 219 -7.99 -2.91 -18.56
C VAL A 219 -7.34 -3.97 -17.69
N LYS A 220 -7.13 -5.16 -18.26
CA LYS A 220 -6.35 -6.24 -17.64
C LYS A 220 -4.98 -6.32 -18.29
N ILE A 221 -3.94 -6.30 -17.48
CA ILE A 221 -2.55 -6.47 -17.92
C ILE A 221 -1.88 -7.62 -17.16
N PRO A 222 -0.91 -8.32 -17.77
CA PRO A 222 -0.05 -9.23 -17.03
C PRO A 222 0.72 -8.49 -15.94
N ARG A 223 0.77 -9.06 -14.73
CA ARG A 223 1.52 -8.47 -13.60
C ARG A 223 3.04 -8.50 -13.86
N SER A 224 3.52 -9.52 -14.57
CA SER A 224 4.94 -9.59 -14.97
C SER A 224 5.15 -8.86 -16.29
N LEU A 225 6.14 -7.97 -16.31
CA LEU A 225 6.69 -7.40 -17.53
C LEU A 225 7.57 -8.42 -18.28
N ALA A 226 8.24 -9.31 -17.53
CA ALA A 226 9.02 -10.41 -18.10
C ALA A 226 8.07 -11.57 -18.47
N ARG A 227 7.59 -11.57 -19.71
CA ARG A 227 6.69 -12.62 -20.24
C ARG A 227 7.43 -13.89 -20.67
N GLU A 228 8.72 -13.78 -20.96
CA GLU A 228 9.56 -14.88 -21.46
C GLU A 228 10.78 -15.10 -20.56
N ILE A 229 10.57 -15.78 -19.43
CA ILE A 229 11.68 -16.22 -18.59
C ILE A 229 12.28 -17.47 -19.23
N ARG A 230 13.37 -17.30 -19.99
CA ARG A 230 14.25 -18.42 -20.39
C ARG A 230 14.78 -19.13 -19.13
N LYS A 231 15.37 -20.32 -19.28
CA LYS A 231 15.96 -21.08 -18.16
C LYS A 231 16.76 -20.15 -17.24
N VAL A 232 16.29 -20.01 -16.00
CA VAL A 232 16.88 -19.11 -15.00
C VAL A 232 18.30 -19.58 -14.73
N LYS A 233 19.29 -18.73 -15.06
CA LYS A 233 20.71 -19.01 -14.80
C LYS A 233 21.15 -18.58 -13.40
N ALA A 234 20.56 -17.51 -12.88
CA ALA A 234 20.82 -16.96 -11.55
C ALA A 234 19.64 -16.09 -11.10
N ILE A 235 19.45 -15.96 -9.79
CA ILE A 235 18.49 -15.04 -9.17
C ILE A 235 19.31 -13.98 -8.42
N ARG A 236 19.05 -12.70 -8.71
CA ARG A 236 19.65 -11.56 -7.99
C ARG A 236 18.53 -10.71 -7.41
N LEU A 237 18.62 -10.42 -6.12
CA LEU A 237 17.68 -9.53 -5.44
C LEU A 237 18.19 -8.10 -5.58
N HIS A 238 17.45 -7.27 -6.30
CA HIS A 238 17.70 -5.84 -6.38
C HIS A 238 16.75 -5.15 -5.40
N LEU A 239 17.31 -4.49 -4.39
CA LEU A 239 16.55 -3.64 -3.48
C LEU A 239 16.72 -2.20 -3.95
N PHE A 240 15.60 -1.57 -4.26
CA PHE A 240 15.54 -0.14 -4.52
C PHE A 240 14.93 0.50 -3.28
N ALA A 241 15.62 1.49 -2.73
CA ALA A 241 15.10 2.37 -1.70
C ALA A 241 15.12 3.77 -2.29
N ASP A 242 13.99 4.46 -2.22
CA ASP A 242 13.95 5.88 -2.55
C ASP A 242 14.49 6.66 -1.36
N ALA A 243 15.44 7.54 -1.62
CA ALA A 243 16.00 8.45 -0.63
C ALA A 243 15.84 9.85 -1.21
N SER A 244 14.78 10.55 -0.79
CA SER A 244 14.58 11.92 -1.22
C SER A 244 15.72 12.78 -0.66
N PHE A 245 16.20 13.73 -1.47
CA PHE A 245 17.26 14.65 -1.04
C PHE A 245 16.84 15.46 0.20
N THR A 246 15.53 15.69 0.37
CA THR A 246 14.90 16.33 1.52
C THR A 246 14.97 15.48 2.78
N ALA A 247 14.81 14.15 2.68
CA ALA A 247 14.92 13.23 3.82
C ALA A 247 16.37 12.97 4.26
N CYS A 248 17.35 13.18 3.36
CA CYS A 248 18.77 12.97 3.64
C CYS A 248 19.60 14.26 3.77
N ARG A 249 18.97 15.43 3.86
CA ARG A 249 19.68 16.71 4.03
C ARG A 249 20.12 16.86 5.49
N ARG A 250 21.44 16.98 5.69
CA ARG A 250 22.09 17.34 6.97
C ARG A 250 21.67 18.70 7.47
#